data_AF-A0AAD6D9M1-F1
#
_entry.id   AF-A0AAD6D9M1-F1
#
_cell.length_a   1.000
_cell.length_b   1.000
_cell.length_c   1.000
_cell.angle_alpha   90.00
_cell.angle_beta   90.00
_cell.angle_gamma   90.00
#
_symmetry.space_group_name_H-M   'P 1'
#
loop_
_entity.id
_entity.type
_entity.pdbx_description
1 polymer ?
#
loop_
_entity_poly.entity_id
_entity_poly.type
_entity_poly.pdbx_seq_one_letter_code
_entity_poly.pdbx_strand_id
1 'polypeptide(L)'
;MSLKRLVWLSTIAHCVSGSLPFLSRPDLSPPKLNITVPASSQTETGYLFFTAAQGDIPGSVGPDQPGAYIFQDDGELVWSGAGYFAGWVANFGPVVIDGKPALRAFQGDVIAATGRMLGNHAILDNSYRTVSITQAAAHRLSSAHEFEIVGGRSILMETPIMTVVDLSAYGGDHDQRFLLEELDLKTGELMFEWSSQGIMNPADSAILLDKEGVFDGRTQKSAWNYFHINSIDKDDQGNYLISARHYNAIFKINGSSGDVIWQLGRRNREMQTYNAPDNLTAHTQGSFRFLPNGNRLVNWGSAGAITEFADNGMVLFHAYLDSYPSKNVQSYRAFRANWTGSPSEEPAVLALKLREEKIAVWVSWNGDTETKTWNFHLQASEVAGTISLGSVQRSGFETRFEMPLASLSLDLKNIQDFSVIAEAIDSNGVVMRRSRPVAFSQDRSGLRILADLGEQQDFHRAARHLRLEL
;
A
#
# COMPACT_ATOMS: atom_id res chain seq x y z
N MET A 1 -65.22 -12.92 2.35
CA MET A 1 -64.45 -14.19 2.41
C MET A 1 -63.30 -14.09 1.44
N SER A 2 -62.07 -14.22 1.95
CA SER A 2 -60.81 -13.77 1.35
C SER A 2 -60.28 -14.69 0.24
N LEU A 3 -59.90 -14.08 -0.88
CA LEU A 3 -59.23 -14.71 -2.02
C LEU A 3 -57.73 -14.91 -1.68
N LYS A 4 -57.29 -16.15 -1.43
CA LYS A 4 -55.86 -16.47 -1.26
C LYS A 4 -55.18 -16.57 -2.62
N ARG A 5 -54.37 -15.57 -2.98
CA ARG A 5 -53.38 -15.68 -4.06
C ARG A 5 -52.14 -16.40 -3.51
N LEU A 6 -51.82 -17.53 -4.12
CA LEU A 6 -50.59 -18.28 -3.93
C LEU A 6 -49.49 -17.56 -4.72
N VAL A 7 -48.57 -16.88 -4.05
CA VAL A 7 -47.36 -16.32 -4.68
C VAL A 7 -46.22 -17.30 -4.41
N TRP A 8 -45.79 -18.01 -5.45
CA TRP A 8 -44.52 -18.72 -5.46
C TRP A 8 -43.39 -17.68 -5.59
N LEU A 9 -42.68 -17.42 -4.50
CA LEU A 9 -41.41 -16.70 -4.53
C LEU A 9 -40.33 -17.71 -4.94
N SER A 10 -39.95 -17.68 -6.20
CA SER A 10 -38.67 -18.23 -6.66
C SER A 10 -37.56 -17.38 -6.07
N THR A 11 -36.92 -17.83 -4.99
CA THR A 11 -35.64 -17.29 -4.56
C THR A 11 -34.57 -17.75 -5.55
N ILE A 12 -34.33 -16.95 -6.59
CA ILE A 12 -33.09 -17.04 -7.36
C ILE A 12 -32.00 -16.52 -6.42
N ALA A 13 -31.32 -17.45 -5.75
CA ALA A 13 -30.05 -17.17 -5.10
C ALA A 13 -29.10 -16.65 -6.17
N HIS A 14 -28.95 -15.33 -6.25
CA HIS A 14 -27.84 -14.72 -6.96
C HIS A 14 -26.58 -15.12 -6.20
N CYS A 15 -25.92 -16.21 -6.63
CA CYS A 15 -24.53 -16.44 -6.29
C CYS A 15 -23.73 -15.30 -6.93
N VAL A 16 -23.47 -14.26 -6.14
CA VAL A 16 -22.34 -13.38 -6.43
C VAL A 16 -21.11 -14.25 -6.23
N SER A 17 -20.46 -14.64 -7.33
CA SER A 17 -19.16 -15.30 -7.30
C SER A 17 -18.10 -14.29 -6.89
N GLY A 18 -18.10 -13.89 -5.62
CA GLY A 18 -16.94 -13.24 -5.04
C GLY A 18 -15.86 -14.31 -4.86
N SER A 19 -14.76 -14.22 -5.60
CA SER A 19 -13.59 -15.04 -5.29
C SER A 19 -13.06 -14.56 -3.94
N LEU A 20 -13.16 -15.38 -2.89
CA LEU A 20 -12.39 -15.14 -1.66
C LEU A 20 -10.91 -15.38 -2.00
N PRO A 21 -10.04 -14.38 -1.88
CA PRO A 21 -8.63 -14.59 -2.20
C PRO A 21 -7.98 -15.52 -1.17
N PHE A 22 -8.40 -15.46 0.11
CA PHE A 22 -7.86 -16.27 1.20
C PHE A 22 -8.97 -16.83 2.09
N LEU A 23 -8.90 -18.12 2.44
CA LEU A 23 -9.91 -18.80 3.24
C LEU A 23 -9.68 -18.65 4.75
N SER A 24 -8.43 -18.59 5.18
CA SER A 24 -8.05 -18.34 6.59
C SER A 24 -8.18 -16.85 6.97
N ARG A 25 -8.19 -15.96 5.96
CA ARG A 25 -8.39 -14.51 6.09
C ARG A 25 -9.47 -14.00 5.13
N PRO A 26 -10.74 -14.41 5.31
CA PRO A 26 -11.83 -13.98 4.43
C PRO A 26 -12.16 -12.48 4.56
N ASP A 27 -11.60 -11.83 5.57
CA ASP A 27 -11.65 -10.38 5.78
C ASP A 27 -10.71 -9.61 4.85
N LEU A 28 -9.76 -10.28 4.16
CA LEU A 28 -8.82 -9.63 3.26
C LEU A 28 -9.27 -9.73 1.80
N SER A 29 -9.28 -8.59 1.12
CA SER A 29 -9.54 -8.46 -0.32
C SER A 29 -8.54 -7.47 -0.93
N PRO A 30 -7.24 -7.80 -0.95
CA PRO A 30 -6.22 -6.93 -1.50
C PRO A 30 -6.42 -6.71 -3.01
N PRO A 31 -5.92 -5.59 -3.57
CA PRO A 31 -5.83 -5.41 -5.02
C PRO A 31 -4.85 -6.44 -5.62
N LYS A 32 -4.99 -6.72 -6.92
CA LYS A 32 -4.06 -7.59 -7.65
C LYS A 32 -3.05 -6.77 -8.45
N LEU A 33 -1.84 -7.30 -8.57
CA LEU A 33 -0.85 -6.81 -9.54
C LEU A 33 -1.09 -7.51 -10.88
N ASN A 34 -1.61 -6.76 -11.86
CA ASN A 34 -1.69 -7.21 -13.24
C ASN A 34 -0.32 -7.00 -13.90
N ILE A 35 0.55 -8.01 -13.76
CA ILE A 35 1.93 -8.00 -14.24
C ILE A 35 1.96 -8.26 -15.74
N THR A 36 2.37 -7.27 -16.52
CA THR A 36 2.50 -7.35 -17.97
C THR A 36 3.93 -7.60 -18.41
N VAL A 37 4.91 -7.21 -17.59
CA VAL A 37 6.32 -7.60 -17.73
C VAL A 37 6.80 -8.21 -16.41
N PRO A 38 6.95 -9.54 -16.32
CA PRO A 38 7.46 -10.22 -15.13
C PRO A 38 8.87 -9.79 -14.77
N ALA A 39 9.20 -9.81 -13.48
CA ALA A 39 10.54 -9.52 -13.01
C ALA A 39 11.58 -10.45 -13.66
N SER A 40 12.71 -9.88 -14.05
CA SER A 40 13.85 -10.60 -14.62
C SER A 40 14.94 -10.81 -13.56
N SER A 41 15.98 -11.56 -13.91
CA SER A 41 17.16 -11.68 -13.04
C SER A 41 17.95 -10.37 -12.85
N GLN A 42 17.63 -9.32 -13.63
CA GLN A 42 18.23 -7.99 -13.50
C GLN A 42 17.38 -7.04 -12.65
N THR A 43 16.15 -7.44 -12.29
CA THR A 43 15.28 -6.67 -11.40
C THR A 43 15.90 -6.63 -10.01
N GLU A 44 15.82 -5.48 -9.35
CA GLU A 44 16.32 -5.31 -7.99
C GLU A 44 15.58 -6.23 -7.03
N THR A 45 16.31 -6.75 -6.05
CA THR A 45 15.77 -7.64 -5.03
C THR A 45 14.89 -6.89 -4.03
N GLY A 46 13.93 -7.60 -3.45
CA GLY A 46 13.11 -7.11 -2.35
C GLY A 46 11.63 -7.10 -2.66
N TYR A 47 10.87 -6.46 -1.79
CA TYR A 47 9.43 -6.36 -1.85
C TYR A 47 9.00 -5.03 -2.42
N LEU A 48 7.81 -5.02 -2.98
CA LEU A 48 7.16 -3.81 -3.47
C LEU A 48 6.20 -3.26 -2.41
N PHE A 49 6.28 -1.95 -2.16
CA PHE A 49 5.45 -1.23 -1.21
C PHE A 49 4.58 -0.23 -1.96
N PHE A 50 3.27 -0.30 -1.78
CA PHE A 50 2.32 0.60 -2.42
C PHE A 50 1.21 1.00 -1.48
N THR A 51 0.54 2.09 -1.84
CA THR A 51 -0.85 2.30 -1.44
C THR A 51 -1.79 2.03 -2.60
N ALA A 52 -2.98 1.54 -2.31
CA ALA A 52 -4.06 1.40 -3.26
C ALA A 52 -5.20 2.30 -2.81
N ALA A 53 -5.60 3.24 -3.68
CA ALA A 53 -6.73 4.13 -3.45
C ALA A 53 -7.62 4.18 -4.68
N GLN A 54 -8.87 4.59 -4.49
CA GLN A 54 -9.76 4.90 -5.61
C GLN A 54 -9.18 6.05 -6.43
N GLY A 55 -9.21 5.93 -7.76
CA GLY A 55 -8.81 6.96 -8.70
C GLY A 55 -9.67 8.21 -8.61
N ASP A 56 -9.14 9.32 -9.14
CA ASP A 56 -9.76 10.65 -9.14
C ASP A 56 -10.68 10.90 -10.35
N ILE A 57 -10.73 9.98 -11.31
CA ILE A 57 -11.55 10.09 -12.52
C ILE A 57 -13.00 9.63 -12.23
N PRO A 58 -14.03 10.34 -12.72
CA PRO A 58 -15.43 9.91 -12.60
C PRO A 58 -15.65 8.48 -13.09
N GLY A 59 -16.34 7.67 -12.28
CA GLY A 59 -16.59 6.25 -12.57
C GLY A 59 -15.49 5.29 -12.08
N SER A 60 -14.44 5.79 -11.43
CA SER A 60 -13.46 4.93 -10.74
C SER A 60 -14.14 4.09 -9.67
N VAL A 61 -13.90 2.78 -9.68
CA VAL A 61 -14.42 1.84 -8.68
C VAL A 61 -13.45 1.72 -7.50
N GLY A 62 -12.15 1.86 -7.77
CA GLY A 62 -11.09 1.67 -6.79
C GLY A 62 -10.91 0.22 -6.37
N PRO A 63 -10.00 -0.05 -5.43
CA PRO A 63 -9.80 -1.38 -4.89
C PRO A 63 -10.93 -1.72 -3.91
N ASP A 64 -11.24 -3.01 -3.75
CA ASP A 64 -12.27 -3.46 -2.77
C ASP A 64 -11.86 -3.09 -1.34
N GLN A 65 -10.55 -3.08 -1.07
CA GLN A 65 -9.96 -2.54 0.14
C GLN A 65 -8.88 -1.51 -0.24
N PRO A 66 -9.12 -0.22 0.02
CA PRO A 66 -8.06 0.78 -0.02
C PRO A 66 -7.11 0.61 1.17
N GLY A 67 -5.82 0.85 0.97
CA GLY A 67 -4.84 0.70 2.04
C GLY A 67 -3.40 0.62 1.57
N ALA A 68 -2.51 0.27 2.49
CA ALA A 68 -1.10 -0.02 2.23
C ALA A 68 -0.88 -1.52 2.03
N TYR A 69 -0.01 -1.88 1.11
CA TYR A 69 0.26 -3.28 0.75
C TYR A 69 1.74 -3.53 0.50
N ILE A 70 2.19 -4.73 0.87
CA ILE A 70 3.48 -5.29 0.50
C ILE A 70 3.25 -6.49 -0.41
N PHE A 71 3.88 -6.50 -1.58
CA PHE A 71 3.81 -7.58 -2.56
C PHE A 71 5.19 -8.12 -2.94
N GLN A 72 5.23 -9.37 -3.37
CA GLN A 72 6.36 -9.94 -4.12
C GLN A 72 6.27 -9.57 -5.60
N ASP A 73 7.37 -9.82 -6.32
CA ASP A 73 7.48 -9.55 -7.76
C ASP A 73 6.54 -10.38 -8.65
N ASP A 74 6.05 -11.50 -8.14
CA ASP A 74 5.05 -12.36 -8.80
C ASP A 74 3.60 -11.95 -8.48
N GLY A 75 3.40 -10.91 -7.67
CA GLY A 75 2.09 -10.42 -7.27
C GLY A 75 1.53 -11.09 -6.01
N GLU A 76 2.29 -11.99 -5.38
CA GLU A 76 1.88 -12.63 -4.13
C GLU A 76 1.83 -11.61 -2.99
N LEU A 77 0.73 -11.60 -2.24
CA LEU A 77 0.58 -10.74 -1.07
C LEU A 77 1.61 -11.13 0.01
N VAL A 78 2.26 -10.14 0.60
CA VAL A 78 3.07 -10.34 1.81
C VAL A 78 2.34 -9.76 3.00
N TRP A 79 1.84 -8.53 2.88
CA TRP A 79 1.16 -7.82 3.96
C TRP A 79 0.04 -6.93 3.42
N SER A 80 -1.11 -6.98 4.11
CA SER A 80 -2.21 -6.03 3.97
C SER A 80 -2.28 -5.13 5.20
N GLY A 81 -2.25 -3.82 4.95
CA GLY A 81 -2.44 -2.77 5.96
C GLY A 81 -3.90 -2.42 6.22
N ALA A 82 -4.86 -3.22 5.74
CA ALA A 82 -6.28 -3.01 6.03
C ALA A 82 -6.50 -3.00 7.56
N GLY A 83 -7.04 -1.89 8.08
CA GLY A 83 -7.26 -1.69 9.52
C GLY A 83 -6.06 -1.20 10.32
N TYR A 84 -4.88 -1.01 9.71
CA TYR A 84 -3.68 -0.48 10.39
C TYR A 84 -3.58 1.04 10.32
N PHE A 85 -4.20 1.66 9.31
CA PHE A 85 -4.18 3.11 9.10
C PHE A 85 -5.61 3.64 8.98
N ALA A 86 -5.82 4.88 9.40
CA ALA A 86 -7.10 5.55 9.33
C ALA A 86 -7.26 6.36 8.02
N GLY A 87 -8.38 6.17 7.32
CA GLY A 87 -8.74 6.97 6.15
C GLY A 87 -7.88 6.67 4.92
N TRP A 88 -7.58 7.71 4.15
CA TRP A 88 -6.72 7.66 2.98
C TRP A 88 -5.26 7.48 3.38
N VAL A 89 -4.59 6.54 2.71
CA VAL A 89 -3.20 6.14 3.01
C VAL A 89 -2.30 6.50 1.84
N ALA A 90 -1.15 7.10 2.14
CA ALA A 90 -0.17 7.51 1.13
C ALA A 90 1.26 7.41 1.62
N ASN A 91 2.21 7.45 0.69
CA ASN A 91 3.65 7.48 0.97
C ASN A 91 4.08 6.30 1.89
N PHE A 92 3.51 5.12 1.65
CA PHE A 92 3.79 3.91 2.42
C PHE A 92 5.10 3.28 1.96
N GLY A 93 6.05 3.13 2.86
CA GLY A 93 7.32 2.49 2.53
C GLY A 93 8.24 2.29 3.75
N PRO A 94 9.34 1.56 3.57
CA PRO A 94 10.27 1.28 4.64
C PRO A 94 11.17 2.48 4.94
N VAL A 95 11.54 2.59 6.21
CA VAL A 95 12.48 3.58 6.75
C VAL A 95 13.36 2.92 7.82
N VAL A 96 14.49 3.55 8.13
CA VAL A 96 15.37 3.12 9.23
C VAL A 96 15.42 4.22 10.27
N ILE A 97 15.07 3.89 11.52
CA ILE A 97 15.05 4.83 12.65
C ILE A 97 15.93 4.24 13.75
N ASP A 98 16.96 4.98 14.19
CA ASP A 98 17.94 4.52 15.18
C ASP A 98 18.52 3.12 14.85
N GLY A 99 18.79 2.86 13.56
CA GLY A 99 19.31 1.58 13.07
C GLY A 99 18.30 0.43 13.04
N LYS A 100 17.02 0.68 13.37
CA LYS A 100 15.96 -0.33 13.35
C LYS A 100 15.06 -0.14 12.13
N PRO A 101 14.65 -1.23 11.44
CA PRO A 101 13.71 -1.15 10.35
C PRO A 101 12.30 -0.78 10.87
N ALA A 102 11.62 0.07 10.12
CA ALA A 102 10.25 0.49 10.38
C ALA A 102 9.51 0.76 9.05
N LEU A 103 8.20 0.89 9.12
CA LEU A 103 7.36 1.35 8.01
C LEU A 103 6.80 2.73 8.34
N ARG A 104 6.74 3.62 7.35
CA ARG A 104 6.00 4.88 7.44
C ARG A 104 4.77 4.83 6.54
N ALA A 105 3.73 5.57 6.91
CA ALA A 105 2.66 5.97 5.99
C ALA A 105 2.02 7.28 6.47
N PHE A 106 1.54 8.10 5.55
CA PHE A 106 0.53 9.10 5.86
C PHE A 106 -0.83 8.42 6.05
N GLN A 107 -1.61 8.91 7.01
CA GLN A 107 -3.00 8.54 7.21
C GLN A 107 -3.86 9.80 7.42
N GLY A 108 -5.03 9.86 6.80
CA GLY A 108 -5.91 11.03 6.91
C GLY A 108 -6.93 11.14 5.78
N ASP A 109 -7.11 12.35 5.28
CA ASP A 109 -8.01 12.68 4.17
C ASP A 109 -7.29 13.50 3.11
N VAL A 110 -7.80 13.47 1.88
CA VAL A 110 -7.35 14.28 0.76
C VAL A 110 -8.52 15.02 0.13
N ILE A 111 -8.42 16.35 0.11
CA ILE A 111 -9.39 17.21 -0.58
C ILE A 111 -9.04 17.18 -2.07
N ALA A 112 -9.66 16.26 -2.81
CA ALA A 112 -9.37 16.00 -4.23
C ALA A 112 -9.29 17.28 -5.10
N ALA A 113 -10.19 18.24 -4.87
CA ALA A 113 -10.27 19.48 -5.66
C ALA A 113 -9.03 20.39 -5.52
N THR A 114 -8.33 20.34 -4.38
CA THR A 114 -7.16 21.20 -4.10
C THR A 114 -5.86 20.42 -3.93
N GLY A 115 -5.94 19.09 -3.84
CA GLY A 115 -4.82 18.20 -3.52
C GLY A 115 -4.33 18.34 -2.07
N ARG A 116 -5.07 19.05 -1.20
CA ARG A 116 -4.68 19.28 0.19
C ARG A 116 -4.93 18.05 1.04
N MET A 117 -4.00 17.74 1.92
CA MET A 117 -4.07 16.59 2.81
C MET A 117 -4.28 17.02 4.25
N LEU A 118 -5.10 16.27 4.98
CA LEU A 118 -5.42 16.50 6.38
C LEU A 118 -5.14 15.21 7.15
N GLY A 119 -4.04 15.15 7.87
CA GLY A 119 -3.67 13.90 8.55
C GLY A 119 -2.37 13.98 9.33
N ASN A 120 -1.80 12.80 9.58
CA ASN A 120 -0.55 12.61 10.31
C ASN A 120 0.21 11.40 9.75
N HIS A 121 1.44 11.21 10.20
CA HIS A 121 2.29 10.12 9.74
C HIS A 121 2.42 9.05 10.81
N ALA A 122 1.99 7.84 10.48
CA ALA A 122 2.11 6.67 11.32
C ALA A 122 3.43 5.94 11.04
N ILE A 123 4.07 5.46 12.09
CA ILE A 123 5.27 4.64 12.02
C ILE A 123 4.96 3.29 12.68
N LEU A 124 5.21 2.19 11.95
CA LEU A 124 5.06 0.83 12.44
C LEU A 124 6.44 0.18 12.63
N ASP A 125 6.62 -0.65 13.66
CA ASP A 125 7.77 -1.54 13.75
C ASP A 125 7.66 -2.73 12.77
N ASN A 126 8.67 -3.58 12.73
CA ASN A 126 8.67 -4.78 11.90
C ASN A 126 7.72 -5.90 12.37
N SER A 127 7.02 -5.70 13.49
CA SER A 127 5.89 -6.51 13.94
C SER A 127 4.53 -5.89 13.63
N TYR A 128 4.54 -4.83 12.81
CA TYR A 128 3.40 -4.06 12.34
C TYR A 128 2.63 -3.32 13.45
N ARG A 129 3.26 -3.09 14.61
CA ARG A 129 2.65 -2.31 15.68
C ARG A 129 2.98 -0.84 15.52
N THR A 130 2.00 0.03 15.73
CA THR A 130 2.21 1.47 15.75
C THR A 130 3.15 1.85 16.89
N VAL A 131 4.33 2.34 16.54
CA VAL A 131 5.32 2.83 17.52
C VAL A 131 5.25 4.34 17.71
N SER A 132 4.78 5.07 16.69
CA SER A 132 4.63 6.52 16.76
C SER A 132 3.57 7.01 15.79
N ILE A 133 2.85 8.06 16.20
CA ILE A 133 2.08 8.93 15.32
C ILE A 133 2.75 10.30 15.38
N THR A 134 3.30 10.74 14.26
CA THR A 134 4.05 11.99 14.16
C THR A 134 3.17 13.08 13.58
N GLN A 135 3.18 14.23 14.22
CA GLN A 135 2.53 15.46 13.79
C GLN A 135 3.57 16.57 13.65
N ALA A 136 3.29 17.53 12.78
CA ALA A 136 4.07 18.75 12.71
C ALA A 136 4.01 19.53 14.04
N ALA A 137 5.09 20.24 14.34
CA ALA A 137 5.15 21.08 15.53
C ALA A 137 4.05 22.16 15.54
N ALA A 138 3.74 22.69 16.73
CA ALA A 138 2.69 23.68 16.94
C ALA A 138 1.29 23.25 16.42
N HIS A 139 1.03 21.94 16.37
CA HIS A 139 -0.22 21.36 15.86
C HIS A 139 -0.54 21.78 14.41
N ARG A 140 0.49 22.07 13.62
CA ARG A 140 0.33 22.33 12.18
C ARG A 140 -0.15 21.06 11.47
N LEU A 141 -0.79 21.26 10.32
CA LEU A 141 -1.13 20.17 9.42
C LEU A 141 0.16 19.61 8.81
N SER A 142 0.21 18.31 8.61
CA SER A 142 1.24 17.64 7.81
C SER A 142 0.62 17.10 6.53
N SER A 143 1.39 17.12 5.47
CA SER A 143 0.99 16.65 4.16
C SER A 143 1.55 15.28 3.83
N ALA A 144 0.86 14.51 3.00
CA ALA A 144 1.36 13.21 2.53
C ALA A 144 2.52 13.34 1.53
N HIS A 145 2.73 14.54 0.96
CA HIS A 145 3.74 14.78 -0.08
C HIS A 145 5.14 14.39 0.39
N GLU A 146 5.58 14.75 1.60
CA GLU A 146 6.91 14.35 2.08
C GLU A 146 6.97 14.00 3.57
N PHE A 147 7.72 12.94 3.88
CA PHE A 147 7.98 12.47 5.25
C PHE A 147 9.25 11.60 5.33
N GLU A 148 10.41 12.14 4.98
CA GLU A 148 11.65 11.34 4.90
C GLU A 148 12.37 11.29 6.25
N ILE A 149 12.89 10.12 6.63
CA ILE A 149 13.80 9.99 7.77
C ILE A 149 15.23 10.24 7.28
N VAL A 150 15.83 11.32 7.75
CA VAL A 150 17.20 11.72 7.42
C VAL A 150 18.13 11.39 8.58
N GLY A 151 19.25 10.72 8.29
CA GLY A 151 20.26 10.35 9.30
C GLY A 151 19.72 9.45 10.42
N GLY A 152 18.59 8.77 10.19
CA GLY A 152 17.95 7.86 11.15
C GLY A 152 17.23 8.49 12.33
N ARG A 153 17.18 9.83 12.42
CA ARG A 153 16.61 10.55 13.59
C ARG A 153 15.81 11.80 13.24
N SER A 154 16.15 12.45 12.14
CA SER A 154 15.53 13.70 11.72
C SER A 154 14.43 13.41 10.73
N ILE A 155 13.36 14.20 10.77
CA ILE A 155 12.25 14.09 9.82
C ILE A 155 12.27 15.33 8.92
N LEU A 156 12.16 15.06 7.63
CA LEU A 156 11.89 16.03 6.58
C LEU A 156 10.40 15.92 6.23
N MET A 157 9.62 17.00 6.40
CA MET A 157 8.17 16.96 6.25
C MET A 157 7.66 18.26 5.66
N GLU A 158 6.68 18.19 4.77
CA GLU A 158 5.97 19.36 4.28
C GLU A 158 4.76 19.70 5.16
N THR A 159 4.66 20.97 5.57
CA THR A 159 3.57 21.50 6.36
C THR A 159 2.96 22.72 5.69
N PRO A 160 1.69 22.68 5.26
CA PRO A 160 1.07 23.80 4.59
C PRO A 160 0.61 24.84 5.63
N ILE A 161 0.97 26.10 5.41
CA ILE A 161 0.58 27.24 6.24
C ILE A 161 -0.32 28.16 5.43
N MET A 162 -1.47 28.52 5.99
CA MET A 162 -2.35 29.51 5.37
C MET A 162 -2.04 30.89 5.93
N THR A 163 -1.83 31.86 5.04
CA THR A 163 -1.61 33.26 5.41
C THR A 163 -2.66 34.16 4.79
N VAL A 164 -2.94 35.27 5.49
CA VAL A 164 -3.81 36.32 5.00
C VAL A 164 -2.95 37.47 4.48
N VAL A 165 -3.00 37.74 3.19
CA VAL A 165 -2.17 38.72 2.48
C VAL A 165 -3.01 39.49 1.46
N ASP A 166 -2.67 40.74 1.20
CA ASP A 166 -3.27 41.51 0.11
C ASP A 166 -2.80 40.96 -1.24
N LEU A 167 -3.75 40.41 -2.02
CA LEU A 167 -3.48 39.83 -3.34
C LEU A 167 -3.67 40.82 -4.50
N SER A 168 -3.91 42.11 -4.23
CA SER A 168 -4.11 43.13 -5.25
C SER A 168 -2.92 43.28 -6.20
N ALA A 169 -1.69 43.06 -5.70
CA ALA A 169 -0.48 43.03 -6.52
C ALA A 169 -0.50 41.94 -7.61
N TYR A 170 -1.35 40.92 -7.46
CA TYR A 170 -1.52 39.80 -8.38
C TYR A 170 -2.86 39.85 -9.12
N GLY A 171 -3.55 41.00 -9.10
CA GLY A 171 -4.85 41.20 -9.75
C GLY A 171 -6.05 40.75 -8.92
N GLY A 172 -5.85 40.42 -7.63
CA GLY A 172 -6.92 40.07 -6.72
C GLY A 172 -7.78 41.26 -6.31
N ASP A 173 -9.06 41.03 -6.05
CA ASP A 173 -9.94 42.01 -5.41
C ASP A 173 -9.85 41.96 -3.87
N HIS A 174 -10.60 42.85 -3.18
CA HIS A 174 -10.54 42.98 -1.73
C HIS A 174 -10.96 41.73 -0.94
N ASP A 175 -11.68 40.79 -1.57
CA ASP A 175 -12.12 39.54 -0.95
C ASP A 175 -11.10 38.41 -1.14
N GLN A 176 -10.14 38.57 -2.07
CA GLN A 176 -9.07 37.59 -2.32
C GLN A 176 -7.89 37.89 -1.41
N ARG A 177 -7.74 37.10 -0.35
CA ARG A 177 -6.77 37.36 0.71
C ARG A 177 -6.07 36.14 1.27
N PHE A 178 -6.43 34.93 0.87
CA PHE A 178 -5.83 33.70 1.39
C PHE A 178 -4.77 33.15 0.44
N LEU A 179 -3.53 33.03 0.93
CA LEU A 179 -2.40 32.40 0.26
C LEU A 179 -2.01 31.13 1.03
N LEU A 180 -1.65 30.07 0.30
CA LEU A 180 -1.06 28.87 0.89
C LEU A 180 0.46 28.91 0.71
N GLU A 181 1.15 28.76 1.83
CA GLU A 181 2.59 28.60 1.97
C GLU A 181 2.90 27.17 2.39
N GLU A 182 4.15 26.77 2.23
CA GLU A 182 4.62 25.48 2.69
C GLU A 182 5.92 25.67 3.44
N LEU A 183 6.03 24.90 4.50
CA LEU A 183 7.04 25.07 5.52
C LEU A 183 7.56 23.69 5.93
N ASP A 184 8.88 23.53 6.03
CA ASP A 184 9.49 22.30 6.54
C ASP A 184 9.64 22.33 8.06
N LEU A 185 9.44 21.19 8.77
CA LEU A 185 9.97 20.91 10.11
C LEU A 185 9.66 19.55 10.83
N LYS A 186 10.73 18.89 11.35
CA LYS A 186 11.06 18.51 12.78
C LYS A 186 10.98 17.05 13.29
N THR A 187 11.97 16.69 14.14
CA THR A 187 11.82 15.91 15.41
C THR A 187 12.41 16.69 16.60
N GLY A 188 11.71 16.79 17.73
CA GLY A 188 12.27 17.35 19.00
C GLY A 188 12.50 18.87 19.03
N GLU A 189 13.59 19.37 18.43
CA GLU A 189 14.01 20.79 18.31
C GLU A 189 14.08 21.26 16.85
N LEU A 190 13.82 22.55 16.61
CA LEU A 190 13.72 23.15 15.27
C LEU A 190 15.11 23.14 14.66
N MET A 191 15.39 22.22 13.73
CA MET A 191 16.72 22.17 13.11
C MET A 191 16.86 23.15 11.94
N PHE A 192 15.81 23.28 11.12
CA PHE A 192 15.76 24.18 9.98
C PHE A 192 14.29 24.41 9.60
N GLU A 193 13.93 25.64 9.26
CA GLU A 193 12.63 26.02 8.73
C GLU A 193 12.87 26.83 7.46
N TRP A 194 12.17 26.50 6.37
CA TRP A 194 12.22 27.26 5.14
C TRP A 194 10.81 27.59 4.67
N SER A 195 10.60 28.84 4.26
CA SER A 195 9.34 29.30 3.65
C SER A 195 9.65 29.91 2.30
N SER A 196 8.79 29.63 1.33
CA SER A 196 8.83 30.30 0.02
C SER A 196 8.45 31.77 0.11
N GLN A 197 7.73 32.18 1.17
CA GLN A 197 7.29 33.57 1.35
C GLN A 197 8.47 34.53 1.51
N GLY A 198 8.42 35.66 0.81
CA GLY A 198 9.47 36.68 0.84
C GLY A 198 10.73 36.32 0.04
N ILE A 199 10.85 35.08 -0.42
CA ILE A 199 11.94 34.59 -1.29
C ILE A 199 11.42 34.39 -2.72
N MET A 200 10.28 33.72 -2.86
CA MET A 200 9.63 33.43 -4.12
C MET A 200 8.52 34.44 -4.42
N ASN A 201 8.30 34.75 -5.71
CA ASN A 201 7.25 35.65 -6.15
C ASN A 201 5.97 34.85 -6.51
N PRO A 202 4.82 35.05 -5.85
CA PRO A 202 3.58 34.39 -6.26
C PRO A 202 3.19 34.59 -7.73
N ALA A 203 3.55 35.72 -8.35
CA ALA A 203 3.29 35.99 -9.76
C ALA A 203 4.01 35.02 -10.73
N ASP A 204 5.02 34.31 -10.25
CA ASP A 204 5.77 33.31 -11.00
C ASP A 204 5.12 31.91 -10.94
N SER A 205 4.00 31.74 -10.24
CA SER A 205 3.22 30.51 -10.31
C SER A 205 2.65 30.27 -11.71
N ALA A 206 2.72 29.03 -12.18
CA ALA A 206 2.00 28.54 -13.36
C ALA A 206 0.49 28.41 -13.09
N ILE A 207 0.09 28.33 -11.82
CA ILE A 207 -1.31 28.41 -11.38
C ILE A 207 -1.58 29.86 -10.97
N LEU A 208 -2.27 30.61 -11.83
CA LEU A 208 -2.60 32.01 -11.57
C LEU A 208 -3.69 32.14 -10.51
N LEU A 209 -3.81 33.33 -9.92
CA LEU A 209 -4.92 33.67 -9.04
C LEU A 209 -6.22 33.77 -9.86
N ASP A 210 -7.13 32.83 -9.65
CA ASP A 210 -8.41 32.80 -10.35
C ASP A 210 -9.40 33.80 -9.77
N LYS A 211 -10.34 34.30 -10.58
CA LYS A 211 -11.44 35.15 -10.09
C LYS A 211 -12.45 34.37 -9.23
N GLU A 212 -12.67 33.11 -9.57
CA GLU A 212 -13.56 32.16 -8.91
C GLU A 212 -12.99 30.76 -9.09
N GLY A 213 -13.09 29.89 -8.07
CA GLY A 213 -12.71 28.49 -8.21
C GLY A 213 -11.95 27.93 -7.02
N VAL A 214 -11.17 26.86 -7.27
CA VAL A 214 -10.50 26.09 -6.22
C VAL A 214 -9.27 26.79 -5.63
N PHE A 215 -8.72 27.80 -6.31
CA PHE A 215 -7.56 28.58 -5.88
C PHE A 215 -7.79 30.10 -6.01
N ASP A 216 -9.02 30.57 -5.83
CA ASP A 216 -9.39 32.00 -5.95
C ASP A 216 -8.98 32.87 -4.74
N GLY A 217 -8.39 32.31 -3.70
CA GLY A 217 -7.92 33.07 -2.54
C GLY A 217 -9.02 33.70 -1.68
N ARG A 218 -10.30 33.39 -1.90
CA ARG A 218 -11.43 34.04 -1.17
C ARG A 218 -11.69 33.45 0.20
N THR A 219 -11.35 32.17 0.37
CA THR A 219 -11.57 31.44 1.61
C THR A 219 -10.33 30.63 1.98
N GLN A 220 -10.27 30.15 3.22
CA GLN A 220 -9.23 29.20 3.64
C GLN A 220 -9.18 27.97 2.73
N LYS A 221 -10.36 27.45 2.33
CA LYS A 221 -10.48 26.28 1.45
C LYS A 221 -9.94 26.56 0.05
N SER A 222 -10.19 27.75 -0.48
CA SER A 222 -9.79 28.17 -1.82
C SER A 222 -8.50 28.99 -1.85
N ALA A 223 -7.72 28.99 -0.76
CA ALA A 223 -6.47 29.77 -0.69
C ALA A 223 -5.58 29.48 -1.91
N TRP A 224 -5.04 30.53 -2.50
CA TRP A 224 -4.20 30.39 -3.68
C TRP A 224 -2.93 29.62 -3.33
N ASN A 225 -2.79 28.43 -3.92
CA ASN A 225 -1.62 27.58 -3.72
C ASN A 225 -0.64 27.87 -4.85
N TYR A 226 0.32 28.76 -4.64
CA TYR A 226 1.17 29.25 -5.73
C TYR A 226 2.46 28.42 -5.89
N PHE A 227 2.89 27.69 -4.86
CA PHE A 227 4.19 27.00 -4.84
C PHE A 227 4.04 25.47 -4.98
N HIS A 228 3.25 24.84 -4.10
CA HIS A 228 2.88 23.42 -4.11
C HIS A 228 4.08 22.44 -4.17
N ILE A 229 4.75 22.25 -3.05
CA ILE A 229 5.83 21.29 -2.81
C ILE A 229 5.25 19.88 -2.84
N ASN A 230 5.86 19.03 -3.65
CA ASN A 230 5.47 17.62 -3.72
C ASN A 230 6.55 16.63 -3.25
N SER A 231 7.79 17.11 -3.17
CA SER A 231 8.92 16.30 -2.78
C SER A 231 10.05 17.21 -2.32
N ILE A 232 10.73 16.74 -1.28
CA ILE A 232 11.92 17.37 -0.74
C ILE A 232 12.97 16.28 -0.58
N ASP A 233 14.21 16.57 -0.96
CA ASP A 233 15.36 15.71 -0.70
C ASP A 233 16.49 16.54 -0.08
N LYS A 234 17.39 15.88 0.66
CA LYS A 234 18.54 16.52 1.29
C LYS A 234 19.83 15.95 0.76
N ASP A 235 20.70 16.81 0.25
CA ASP A 235 22.00 16.39 -0.28
C ASP A 235 23.06 16.19 0.83
N ASP A 236 24.20 15.65 0.43
CA ASP A 236 25.35 15.36 1.29
C ASP A 236 26.02 16.62 1.89
N GLN A 237 25.80 17.77 1.26
CA GLN A 237 26.25 19.09 1.74
C GLN A 237 25.22 19.74 2.69
N GLY A 238 24.11 19.06 2.95
CA GLY A 238 23.05 19.52 3.82
C GLY A 238 22.08 20.52 3.18
N ASN A 239 22.17 20.76 1.88
CA ASN A 239 21.23 21.57 1.11
C ASN A 239 19.97 20.77 0.74
N TYR A 240 18.91 21.48 0.38
CA TYR A 240 17.62 20.87 0.07
C TYR A 240 17.31 20.99 -1.41
N LEU A 241 16.79 19.93 -2.02
CA LEU A 241 16.15 19.94 -3.32
C LEU A 241 14.64 19.93 -3.13
N ILE A 242 13.94 20.91 -3.68
CA ILE A 242 12.49 21.08 -3.54
C ILE A 242 11.84 21.05 -4.92
N SER A 243 10.88 20.14 -5.11
CA SER A 243 10.03 20.11 -6.31
C SER A 243 8.75 20.92 -6.09
N ALA A 244 8.62 22.04 -6.77
CA ALA A 244 7.45 22.94 -6.69
C ALA A 244 6.54 22.77 -7.92
N ARG A 245 5.44 22.03 -7.74
CA ARG A 245 4.47 21.66 -8.80
C ARG A 245 3.92 22.88 -9.50
N HIS A 246 3.45 23.86 -8.73
CA HIS A 246 2.76 25.02 -9.30
C HIS A 246 3.75 26.06 -9.83
N TYR A 247 5.03 25.95 -9.50
CA TYR A 247 6.09 26.77 -10.08
C TYR A 247 6.72 26.17 -11.34
N ASN A 248 6.36 24.92 -11.70
CA ASN A 248 6.97 24.15 -12.78
C ASN A 248 8.51 24.14 -12.71
N ALA A 249 9.05 23.97 -11.50
CA ALA A 249 10.49 24.02 -11.26
C ALA A 249 10.94 23.21 -10.05
N ILE A 250 12.22 22.83 -10.07
CA ILE A 250 12.97 22.29 -8.96
C ILE A 250 13.93 23.38 -8.46
N PHE A 251 14.05 23.52 -7.15
CA PHE A 251 14.95 24.47 -6.50
C PHE A 251 15.98 23.74 -5.67
N LYS A 252 17.23 24.21 -5.71
CA LYS A 252 18.22 23.87 -4.69
C LYS A 252 18.34 25.03 -3.71
N ILE A 253 18.10 24.74 -2.44
CA ILE A 253 18.08 25.69 -1.33
C ILE A 253 19.27 25.43 -0.43
N ASN A 254 20.00 26.50 -0.08
CA ASN A 254 21.09 26.43 0.87
C ASN A 254 20.57 26.01 2.25
N GLY A 255 21.07 24.91 2.79
CA GLY A 255 20.57 24.35 4.04
C GLY A 255 20.95 25.11 5.31
N SER A 256 21.74 26.18 5.19
CA SER A 256 22.11 27.06 6.30
C SER A 256 21.46 28.44 6.19
N SER A 257 21.48 29.06 5.01
CA SER A 257 20.94 30.41 4.82
C SER A 257 19.49 30.45 4.33
N GLY A 258 18.99 29.37 3.73
CA GLY A 258 17.67 29.35 3.08
C GLY A 258 17.66 29.99 1.69
N ASP A 259 18.81 30.47 1.19
CA ASP A 259 18.91 31.10 -0.13
C ASP A 259 18.74 30.08 -1.27
N VAL A 260 18.15 30.52 -2.38
CA VAL A 260 18.10 29.73 -3.61
C VAL A 260 19.50 29.69 -4.24
N ILE A 261 20.10 28.50 -4.31
CA ILE A 261 21.38 28.27 -4.98
C ILE A 261 21.17 28.23 -6.50
N TRP A 262 20.17 27.48 -6.95
CA TRP A 262 19.77 27.43 -8.35
C TRP A 262 18.33 26.96 -8.52
N GLN A 263 17.77 27.21 -9.70
CA GLN A 263 16.45 26.77 -10.14
C GLN A 263 16.59 26.01 -11.48
N LEU A 264 15.93 24.86 -11.58
CA LEU A 264 15.82 24.06 -12.79
C LEU A 264 14.34 23.97 -13.21
N GLY A 265 13.99 24.51 -14.38
CA GLY A 265 12.62 24.56 -14.89
C GLY A 265 12.43 25.67 -15.91
N ARG A 266 11.20 25.83 -16.44
CA ARG A 266 10.79 26.86 -17.43
C ARG A 266 11.48 26.84 -18.81
N ARG A 267 12.63 26.18 -18.98
CA ARG A 267 13.26 25.86 -20.28
C ARG A 267 13.84 24.45 -20.24
N ASN A 268 13.34 23.60 -21.14
CA ASN A 268 13.62 22.17 -21.17
C ASN A 268 15.09 21.91 -21.55
N ARG A 269 15.87 21.33 -20.64
CA ARG A 269 16.98 20.47 -21.03
C ARG A 269 16.66 19.06 -20.56
N GLU A 270 16.10 18.28 -21.46
CA GLU A 270 15.94 16.85 -21.25
C GLU A 270 17.34 16.23 -21.08
N MET A 271 17.57 15.58 -19.94
CA MET A 271 18.84 14.90 -19.68
C MET A 271 18.75 13.43 -20.11
N GLN A 272 17.67 12.76 -19.70
CA GLN A 272 17.39 11.37 -20.02
C GLN A 272 15.89 11.11 -19.86
N THR A 273 15.32 10.29 -20.75
CA THR A 273 13.91 9.88 -20.72
C THR A 273 13.79 8.37 -20.65
N TYR A 274 12.90 7.90 -19.78
CA TYR A 274 12.46 6.51 -19.69
C TYR A 274 11.03 6.46 -20.23
N ASN A 275 10.84 5.86 -21.41
CA ASN A 275 9.54 5.85 -22.05
C ASN A 275 8.57 4.96 -21.27
N ALA A 276 7.42 5.53 -20.92
CA ALA A 276 6.37 4.81 -20.21
C ALA A 276 5.89 3.61 -21.06
N PRO A 277 5.77 2.40 -20.48
CA PRO A 277 5.06 1.31 -21.14
C PRO A 277 3.64 1.72 -21.50
N ASP A 278 3.06 1.12 -22.55
CA ASP A 278 1.67 1.30 -22.95
C ASP A 278 1.22 2.76 -23.19
N ASN A 279 2.17 3.67 -23.44
CA ASN A 279 1.94 5.12 -23.49
C ASN A 279 1.24 5.67 -22.24
N LEU A 280 1.56 5.12 -21.07
CA LEU A 280 0.98 5.53 -19.80
C LEU A 280 1.27 7.00 -19.51
N THR A 281 0.26 7.70 -18.98
CA THR A 281 0.35 9.08 -18.53
C THR A 281 -0.26 9.23 -17.14
N ALA A 282 0.50 9.80 -16.22
CA ALA A 282 0.03 10.17 -14.89
C ALA A 282 -0.03 11.71 -14.79
N HIS A 283 -1.19 12.24 -14.42
CA HIS A 283 -1.41 13.69 -14.30
C HIS A 283 -1.12 14.19 -12.88
N THR A 284 -1.21 13.30 -11.89
CA THR A 284 -0.97 13.62 -10.48
C THR A 284 -0.19 12.48 -9.82
N GLN A 285 0.40 12.80 -8.66
CA GLN A 285 1.14 11.84 -7.84
C GLN A 285 2.37 11.28 -8.58
N GLY A 286 2.75 10.04 -8.29
CA GLY A 286 3.88 9.39 -8.94
C GLY A 286 5.20 9.66 -8.23
N SER A 287 6.17 8.80 -8.48
CA SER A 287 7.51 8.92 -7.90
C SER A 287 8.55 8.25 -8.77
N PHE A 288 9.78 8.75 -8.68
CA PHE A 288 10.97 8.16 -9.28
C PHE A 288 11.99 7.87 -8.17
N ARG A 289 12.63 6.71 -8.21
CA ARG A 289 13.73 6.35 -7.30
C ARG A 289 14.83 5.64 -8.04
N PHE A 290 16.08 5.95 -7.69
CA PHE A 290 17.22 5.08 -7.99
C PHE A 290 17.21 3.90 -7.01
N LEU A 291 17.51 2.71 -7.52
CA LEU A 291 17.61 1.48 -6.77
C LEU A 291 19.09 1.12 -6.52
N PRO A 292 19.41 0.31 -5.47
CA PRO A 292 20.78 -0.04 -5.11
C PRO A 292 21.62 -0.66 -6.25
N ASN A 293 21.01 -1.48 -7.10
CA ASN A 293 21.65 -2.07 -8.28
C ASN A 293 21.81 -1.11 -9.47
N GLY A 294 21.40 0.15 -9.33
CA GLY A 294 21.43 1.16 -10.38
C GLY A 294 20.16 1.23 -11.24
N ASN A 295 19.16 0.40 -11.00
CA ASN A 295 17.88 0.47 -11.72
C ASN A 295 17.06 1.70 -11.29
N ARG A 296 15.98 1.97 -12.04
CA ARG A 296 15.05 3.07 -11.78
C ARG A 296 13.67 2.49 -11.51
N LEU A 297 13.09 2.84 -10.38
CA LEU A 297 11.71 2.53 -10.06
C LEU A 297 10.84 3.76 -10.33
N VAL A 298 9.82 3.58 -11.16
CA VAL A 298 8.83 4.62 -11.49
C VAL A 298 7.46 4.16 -11.03
N ASN A 299 6.85 4.89 -10.12
CA ASN A 299 5.42 4.81 -9.80
C ASN A 299 4.66 5.80 -10.68
N TRP A 300 3.68 5.30 -11.43
CA TRP A 300 2.83 6.08 -12.32
C TRP A 300 1.56 6.60 -11.65
N GLY A 301 1.61 6.93 -10.36
CA GLY A 301 0.63 7.83 -9.71
C GLY A 301 -0.85 7.48 -9.98
N SER A 302 -1.55 8.45 -10.57
CA SER A 302 -2.95 8.35 -10.99
C SER A 302 -3.24 7.27 -12.05
N ALA A 303 -2.23 6.77 -12.76
CA ALA A 303 -2.38 5.64 -13.68
C ALA A 303 -2.29 4.28 -12.96
N GLY A 304 -1.90 4.27 -11.68
CA GLY A 304 -1.91 3.06 -10.85
C GLY A 304 -0.99 1.96 -11.35
N ALA A 305 0.17 2.31 -11.88
CA ALA A 305 1.14 1.34 -12.40
C ALA A 305 2.53 1.57 -11.81
N ILE A 306 3.37 0.55 -11.90
CA ILE A 306 4.79 0.63 -11.56
C ILE A 306 5.64 0.05 -12.68
N THR A 307 6.81 0.64 -12.89
CA THR A 307 7.81 0.12 -13.81
C THR A 307 9.18 0.18 -13.18
N GLU A 308 9.93 -0.91 -13.32
CA GLU A 308 11.37 -0.89 -13.09
C GLU A 308 12.11 -0.87 -14.42
N PHE A 309 13.05 0.05 -14.56
CA PHE A 309 13.90 0.19 -15.73
C PHE A 309 15.36 -0.09 -15.39
N ALA A 310 16.06 -0.76 -16.30
CA ALA A 310 17.52 -0.71 -16.34
C ALA A 310 18.00 0.72 -16.69
N ASP A 311 19.29 0.99 -16.45
CA ASP A 311 19.93 2.28 -16.76
C ASP A 311 19.75 2.76 -18.20
N ASN A 312 19.70 1.82 -19.14
CA ASN A 312 19.51 2.08 -20.58
C ASN A 312 18.05 2.28 -21.01
N GLY A 313 17.10 2.21 -20.08
CA GLY A 313 15.66 2.36 -20.36
C GLY A 313 14.92 1.06 -20.70
N MET A 314 15.57 -0.11 -20.63
CA MET A 314 14.90 -1.39 -20.78
C MET A 314 13.95 -1.65 -19.61
N VAL A 315 12.70 -2.04 -19.90
CA VAL A 315 11.71 -2.42 -18.89
C VAL A 315 12.07 -3.80 -18.32
N LEU A 316 12.34 -3.85 -17.02
CA LEU A 316 12.70 -5.06 -16.27
C LEU A 316 11.53 -5.66 -15.50
N PHE A 317 10.56 -4.82 -15.14
CA PHE A 317 9.33 -5.21 -14.46
C PHE A 317 8.25 -4.16 -14.75
N HIS A 318 7.02 -4.58 -14.99
CA HIS A 318 5.89 -3.68 -15.15
C HIS A 318 4.58 -4.33 -14.70
N ALA A 319 3.82 -3.61 -13.87
CA ALA A 319 2.53 -4.06 -13.37
C ALA A 319 1.56 -2.90 -13.16
N TYR A 320 0.27 -3.19 -13.32
CA TYR A 320 -0.85 -2.34 -12.91
C TYR A 320 -1.40 -2.83 -11.56
N LEU A 321 -1.74 -1.91 -10.67
CA LEU A 321 -2.37 -2.21 -9.38
C LEU A 321 -3.89 -2.23 -9.56
N ASP A 322 -4.47 -3.28 -10.13
CA ASP A 322 -5.90 -3.37 -10.48
C ASP A 322 -6.45 -2.22 -11.37
N SER A 323 -5.61 -1.26 -11.78
CA SER A 323 -6.04 -0.01 -12.43
C SER A 323 -6.47 -0.20 -13.88
N TYR A 324 -5.94 -1.22 -14.54
CA TYR A 324 -6.35 -1.66 -15.88
C TYR A 324 -6.88 -3.10 -15.83
N PRO A 325 -8.02 -3.42 -16.49
CA PRO A 325 -8.75 -2.58 -17.45
C PRO A 325 -9.90 -1.73 -16.90
N SER A 326 -10.27 -1.78 -15.61
CA SER A 326 -11.55 -1.14 -15.19
C SER A 326 -11.66 -0.56 -13.78
N LYS A 327 -10.80 -0.87 -12.81
CA LYS A 327 -11.00 -0.34 -11.45
C LYS A 327 -10.48 1.10 -11.27
N ASN A 328 -9.56 1.56 -12.12
CA ASN A 328 -8.92 2.88 -12.01
C ASN A 328 -8.40 3.13 -10.58
N VAL A 329 -7.63 2.19 -10.05
CA VAL A 329 -6.92 2.33 -8.79
C VAL A 329 -5.70 3.22 -9.01
N GLN A 330 -5.30 3.97 -7.99
CA GLN A 330 -4.09 4.79 -8.01
C GLN A 330 -3.19 4.47 -6.83
N SER A 331 -1.90 4.82 -6.97
CA SER A 331 -0.91 4.70 -5.91
C SER A 331 -0.14 5.99 -5.79
N TYR A 332 -0.08 6.56 -4.59
CA TYR A 332 0.50 7.88 -4.38
C TYR A 332 2.02 7.88 -4.65
N ARG A 333 2.72 6.95 -4.00
CA ARG A 333 4.14 6.64 -4.18
C ARG A 333 4.33 5.13 -4.04
N ALA A 334 5.40 4.62 -4.63
CA ALA A 334 5.80 3.23 -4.48
C ALA A 334 7.29 3.09 -4.17
N PHE A 335 7.64 2.00 -3.50
CA PHE A 335 9.02 1.70 -3.13
C PHE A 335 9.34 0.23 -3.40
N ARG A 336 10.63 -0.05 -3.60
CA ARG A 336 11.18 -1.39 -3.60
C ARG A 336 12.29 -1.46 -2.57
N ALA A 337 12.23 -2.44 -1.67
CA ALA A 337 13.28 -2.67 -0.68
C ALA A 337 13.16 -4.05 -0.03
N ASN A 338 14.27 -4.52 0.55
CA ASN A 338 14.23 -5.69 1.42
C ASN A 338 13.49 -5.39 2.73
N TRP A 339 12.80 -6.40 3.26
CA TRP A 339 12.03 -6.30 4.48
C TRP A 339 11.97 -7.63 5.21
N THR A 340 12.07 -7.56 6.53
CA THR A 340 11.92 -8.73 7.41
C THR A 340 10.76 -8.45 8.36
N GLY A 341 9.61 -9.03 8.05
CA GLY A 341 8.39 -8.88 8.84
C GLY A 341 8.22 -10.05 9.81
N SER A 342 7.93 -9.72 11.07
CA SER A 342 7.66 -10.68 12.15
C SER A 342 6.36 -10.29 12.86
N PRO A 343 5.19 -10.62 12.30
CA PRO A 343 3.91 -10.09 12.75
C PRO A 343 3.62 -10.39 14.21
N SER A 344 3.00 -9.42 14.89
CA SER A 344 2.56 -9.58 16.28
C SER A 344 1.30 -10.43 16.42
N GLU A 345 0.45 -10.46 15.38
CA GLU A 345 -0.73 -11.32 15.32
C GLU A 345 -0.34 -12.82 15.30
N GLU A 346 -1.29 -13.68 15.69
CA GLU A 346 -1.13 -15.12 15.53
C GLU A 346 -1.44 -15.53 14.08
N PRO A 347 -0.86 -16.64 13.57
CA PRO A 347 -1.27 -17.21 12.30
C PRO A 347 -2.78 -17.47 12.26
N ALA A 348 -3.43 -17.02 11.19
CA ALA A 348 -4.83 -17.27 10.95
C ALA A 348 -4.99 -18.67 10.36
N VAL A 349 -5.92 -19.46 10.91
CA VAL A 349 -6.13 -20.85 10.53
C VAL A 349 -7.61 -21.12 10.27
N LEU A 350 -7.89 -21.79 9.16
CA LEU A 350 -9.17 -22.44 8.88
C LEU A 350 -8.96 -23.96 8.80
N ALA A 351 -9.76 -24.73 9.54
CA ALA A 351 -9.71 -26.19 9.50
C ALA A 351 -11.09 -26.75 9.12
N LEU A 352 -11.14 -27.55 8.06
CA LEU A 352 -12.36 -28.18 7.55
C LEU A 352 -12.24 -29.70 7.57
N LYS A 353 -13.31 -30.36 8.01
CA LYS A 353 -13.51 -31.78 7.69
C LYS A 353 -14.25 -31.86 6.36
N LEU A 354 -13.56 -32.35 5.34
CA LEU A 354 -14.09 -32.50 3.99
C LEU A 354 -14.88 -33.80 3.84
N ARG A 355 -15.73 -33.85 2.81
CA ARG A 355 -16.34 -35.11 2.34
C ARG A 355 -15.20 -36.06 1.90
N GLU A 356 -15.42 -37.37 2.00
CA GLU A 356 -14.39 -38.41 1.81
C GLU A 356 -13.44 -38.64 3.01
N GLU A 357 -13.83 -38.22 4.21
CA GLU A 357 -13.04 -38.42 5.43
C GLU A 357 -11.62 -37.83 5.31
N LYS A 358 -11.51 -36.60 4.81
CA LYS A 358 -10.25 -35.84 4.79
C LYS A 358 -10.33 -34.63 5.70
N ILE A 359 -9.18 -34.18 6.16
CA ILE A 359 -9.03 -32.86 6.79
C ILE A 359 -8.22 -31.96 5.86
N ALA A 360 -8.65 -30.70 5.77
CA ALA A 360 -7.92 -29.66 5.09
C ALA A 360 -7.75 -28.46 6.03
N VAL A 361 -6.55 -27.89 6.01
CA VAL A 361 -6.15 -26.76 6.85
C VAL A 361 -5.54 -25.69 5.97
N TRP A 362 -6.07 -24.48 6.05
CA TRP A 362 -5.49 -23.28 5.43
C TRP A 362 -4.88 -22.43 6.52
N VAL A 363 -3.67 -21.95 6.29
CA VAL A 363 -2.95 -21.07 7.21
C VAL A 363 -2.35 -19.89 6.47
N SER A 364 -2.47 -18.70 7.04
CA SER A 364 -1.81 -17.48 6.58
C SER A 364 -1.30 -16.66 7.77
N TRP A 365 -0.32 -15.80 7.53
CA TRP A 365 0.24 -14.94 8.58
C TRP A 365 0.63 -13.58 7.98
N ASN A 366 -0.17 -12.55 8.24
CA ASN A 366 -0.13 -11.29 7.50
C ASN A 366 1.17 -10.52 7.80
N GLY A 367 2.07 -10.46 6.81
CA GLY A 367 3.36 -9.78 6.90
C GLY A 367 4.53 -10.65 7.33
N ASP A 368 4.33 -11.95 7.56
CA ASP A 368 5.45 -12.83 7.87
C ASP A 368 6.30 -13.07 6.61
N THR A 369 7.62 -12.89 6.72
CA THR A 369 8.58 -13.13 5.63
C THR A 369 9.51 -14.33 5.91
N GLU A 370 9.49 -14.86 7.12
CA GLU A 370 10.52 -15.78 7.60
C GLU A 370 10.09 -17.25 7.61
N THR A 371 8.79 -17.54 7.76
CA THR A 371 8.29 -18.93 7.79
C THR A 371 8.63 -19.66 6.49
N LYS A 372 9.28 -20.82 6.63
CA LYS A 372 9.60 -21.73 5.51
C LYS A 372 8.70 -22.96 5.52
N THR A 373 8.34 -23.45 6.69
CA THR A 373 7.54 -24.66 6.86
C THR A 373 6.44 -24.43 7.89
N TRP A 374 5.26 -25.00 7.63
CA TRP A 374 4.18 -25.07 8.60
C TRP A 374 4.10 -26.50 9.14
N ASN A 375 4.13 -26.65 10.47
CA ASN A 375 3.78 -27.90 11.14
C ASN A 375 2.35 -27.82 11.68
N PHE A 376 1.60 -28.90 11.53
CA PHE A 376 0.24 -28.98 12.03
C PHE A 376 0.13 -30.04 13.12
N HIS A 377 -0.57 -29.69 14.19
CA HIS A 377 -0.82 -30.58 15.31
C HIS A 377 -2.29 -30.62 15.66
N LEU A 378 -2.77 -31.78 16.05
CA LEU A 378 -4.10 -31.99 16.56
C LEU A 378 -4.08 -31.94 18.09
N GLN A 379 -5.03 -31.21 18.66
CA GLN A 379 -5.29 -31.18 20.09
C GLN A 379 -6.72 -31.65 20.35
N ALA A 380 -6.86 -32.65 21.21
CA ALA A 380 -8.13 -33.21 21.64
C ALA A 380 -8.29 -33.02 23.14
N SER A 381 -9.52 -32.77 23.61
CA SER A 381 -9.82 -32.58 25.04
C SER A 381 -9.49 -33.83 25.89
N GLU A 382 -9.60 -35.01 25.29
CA GLU A 382 -9.40 -36.31 25.96
C GLU A 382 -7.93 -36.78 25.96
N VAL A 383 -7.04 -36.10 25.22
CA VAL A 383 -5.64 -36.51 25.04
C VAL A 383 -4.71 -35.43 25.58
N ALA A 384 -3.84 -35.79 26.52
CA ALA A 384 -2.82 -34.88 27.00
C ALA A 384 -1.77 -34.61 25.92
N GLY A 385 -1.54 -33.34 25.60
CA GLY A 385 -0.55 -32.91 24.61
C GLY A 385 -1.13 -32.67 23.21
N THR A 386 -0.29 -32.82 22.20
CA THR A 386 -0.67 -32.64 20.79
C THR A 386 -0.14 -33.79 19.94
N ILE A 387 -0.85 -34.10 18.86
CA ILE A 387 -0.51 -35.17 17.92
C ILE A 387 -0.10 -34.52 16.61
N SER A 388 1.11 -34.81 16.12
CA SER A 388 1.59 -34.28 14.84
C SER A 388 0.72 -34.82 13.69
N LEU A 389 0.15 -33.90 12.90
CA LEU A 389 -0.56 -34.21 11.66
C LEU A 389 0.38 -34.28 10.46
N GLY A 390 1.44 -33.47 10.49
CA GLY A 390 2.42 -33.39 9.41
C GLY A 390 2.92 -31.98 9.20
N SER A 391 3.68 -31.79 8.13
CA SER A 391 4.30 -30.53 7.77
C SER A 391 4.18 -30.27 6.28
N VAL A 392 4.11 -29.00 5.88
CA VAL A 392 4.12 -28.58 4.48
C VAL A 392 5.03 -27.36 4.30
N GLN A 393 5.70 -27.28 3.15
CA GLN A 393 6.44 -26.07 2.80
C GLN A 393 5.46 -24.91 2.58
N ARG A 394 5.84 -23.71 3.01
CA ARG A 394 5.05 -22.49 2.74
C ARG A 394 4.99 -22.26 1.23
N SER A 395 3.78 -22.12 0.70
CA SER A 395 3.55 -21.91 -0.74
C SER A 395 3.33 -20.46 -1.15
N GLY A 396 3.08 -19.56 -0.19
CA GLY A 396 2.74 -18.16 -0.45
C GLY A 396 2.22 -17.46 0.80
N PHE A 397 1.30 -16.49 0.64
CA PHE A 397 0.56 -15.84 1.71
C PHE A 397 -0.29 -16.85 2.49
N GLU A 398 -1.05 -17.67 1.76
CA GLU A 398 -1.85 -18.76 2.30
C GLU A 398 -1.28 -20.12 1.85
N THR A 399 -1.20 -21.05 2.78
CA THR A 399 -0.72 -22.41 2.54
C THR A 399 -1.81 -23.42 2.91
N ARG A 400 -2.02 -24.41 2.06
CA ARG A 400 -2.98 -25.51 2.28
C ARG A 400 -2.24 -26.79 2.68
N PHE A 401 -2.74 -27.44 3.72
CA PHE A 401 -2.37 -28.80 4.12
C PHE A 401 -3.61 -29.70 4.04
N GLU A 402 -3.45 -30.93 3.56
CA GLU A 402 -4.52 -31.91 3.49
C GLU A 402 -4.00 -33.31 3.86
N MET A 403 -4.83 -34.08 4.59
CA MET A 403 -4.57 -35.49 4.82
C MET A 403 -5.86 -36.31 4.99
N PRO A 404 -5.84 -37.62 4.68
CA PRO A 404 -6.95 -38.53 5.00
C PRO A 404 -7.07 -38.74 6.52
N LEU A 405 -8.29 -38.66 7.07
CA LEU A 405 -8.59 -39.00 8.47
C LEU A 405 -8.23 -40.44 8.82
N ALA A 406 -8.24 -41.35 7.83
CA ALA A 406 -7.81 -42.73 8.02
C ALA A 406 -6.33 -42.84 8.45
N SER A 407 -5.52 -41.81 8.20
CA SER A 407 -4.11 -41.75 8.59
C SER A 407 -3.92 -41.34 10.06
N LEU A 408 -4.98 -40.91 10.74
CA LEU A 408 -4.97 -40.69 12.19
C LEU A 408 -5.02 -42.04 12.91
N SER A 409 -4.28 -42.17 14.01
CA SER A 409 -4.35 -43.35 14.89
C SER A 409 -5.80 -43.62 15.32
N LEU A 410 -6.19 -44.90 15.33
CA LEU A 410 -7.56 -45.39 15.48
C LEU A 410 -8.37 -44.79 16.65
N ASP A 411 -7.70 -44.36 17.72
CA ASP A 411 -8.35 -43.77 18.90
C ASP A 411 -8.94 -42.37 18.65
N LEU A 412 -8.52 -41.66 17.59
CA LEU A 412 -9.00 -40.32 17.25
C LEU A 412 -10.31 -40.30 16.46
N LYS A 413 -10.71 -41.42 15.83
CA LYS A 413 -11.95 -41.49 15.03
C LYS A 413 -13.21 -41.23 15.85
N ASN A 414 -13.14 -41.47 17.16
CA ASN A 414 -14.25 -41.31 18.10
C ASN A 414 -14.23 -39.96 18.85
N ILE A 415 -13.16 -39.16 18.69
CA ILE A 415 -13.07 -37.86 19.34
C ILE A 415 -13.94 -36.87 18.56
N GLN A 416 -15.01 -36.39 19.18
CA GLN A 416 -15.92 -35.43 18.56
C GLN A 416 -15.36 -34.00 18.57
N ASP A 417 -14.51 -33.69 19.57
CA ASP A 417 -13.98 -32.34 19.81
C ASP A 417 -12.45 -32.33 19.71
N PHE A 418 -11.96 -32.13 18.49
CA PHE A 418 -10.54 -31.86 18.25
C PHE A 418 -10.34 -30.55 17.48
N SER A 419 -9.18 -29.97 17.69
CA SER A 419 -8.74 -28.70 17.12
C SER A 419 -7.37 -28.87 16.48
N VAL A 420 -7.04 -27.98 15.55
CA VAL A 420 -5.73 -27.90 14.92
C VAL A 420 -4.96 -26.70 15.44
N ILE A 421 -3.65 -26.87 15.60
CA ILE A 421 -2.68 -25.82 15.87
C ILE A 421 -1.70 -25.81 14.69
N ALA A 422 -1.43 -24.64 14.12
CA ALA A 422 -0.37 -24.45 13.14
C ALA A 422 0.86 -23.82 13.81
N GLU A 423 2.05 -24.32 13.49
CA GLU A 423 3.32 -23.76 13.93
C GLU A 423 4.11 -23.25 12.72
N ALA A 424 4.56 -22.00 12.81
CA ALA A 424 5.48 -21.40 11.87
C ALA A 424 6.92 -21.80 12.20
N ILE A 425 7.63 -22.38 11.23
CA ILE A 425 9.02 -22.82 11.36
C ILE A 425 9.92 -22.02 10.41
N ASP A 426 11.00 -21.47 10.94
CA ASP A 426 11.99 -20.71 10.18
C ASP A 426 12.96 -21.62 9.38
N SER A 427 13.90 -21.01 8.67
CA SER A 427 14.94 -21.72 7.90
C SER A 427 15.91 -22.56 8.73
N ASN A 428 16.00 -22.32 10.04
CA ASN A 428 16.87 -23.04 10.98
C ASN A 428 16.12 -24.17 11.71
N GLY A 429 14.82 -24.37 11.43
CA GLY A 429 13.99 -25.34 12.13
C GLY A 429 13.45 -24.85 13.47
N VAL A 430 13.52 -23.54 13.76
CA VAL A 430 13.04 -22.95 15.01
C VAL A 430 11.55 -22.59 14.90
N VAL A 431 10.78 -22.94 15.92
CA VAL A 431 9.37 -22.53 16.05
C VAL A 431 9.30 -21.04 16.36
N MET A 432 8.74 -20.25 15.44
CA MET A 432 8.58 -18.80 15.57
C MET A 432 7.31 -18.44 16.34
N ARG A 433 6.18 -19.05 15.96
CA ARG A 433 4.85 -18.77 16.52
C ARG A 433 3.95 -19.98 16.35
N ARG A 434 2.98 -20.09 17.25
CA ARG A 434 1.87 -21.05 17.16
C ARG A 434 0.55 -20.29 17.05
N SER A 435 -0.38 -20.80 16.27
CA SER A 435 -1.77 -20.35 16.33
C SER A 435 -2.40 -20.80 17.65
N ARG A 436 -3.47 -20.12 18.07
CA ARG A 436 -4.44 -20.74 18.98
C ARG A 436 -5.01 -22.04 18.38
N PRO A 437 -5.52 -22.96 19.21
CA PRO A 437 -6.26 -24.13 18.72
C PRO A 437 -7.53 -23.70 17.97
N VAL A 438 -7.74 -24.25 16.77
CA VAL A 438 -8.91 -23.97 15.92
C VAL A 438 -9.71 -25.24 15.71
N ALA A 439 -10.97 -25.24 16.13
CA ALA A 439 -11.88 -26.38 15.94
C ALA A 439 -12.19 -26.61 14.47
N PHE A 440 -12.40 -27.87 14.09
CA PHE A 440 -12.83 -28.22 12.73
C PHE A 440 -14.28 -27.83 12.50
N SER A 441 -14.53 -27.07 11.43
CA SER A 441 -15.89 -26.84 10.96
C SER A 441 -16.36 -28.02 10.10
N GLN A 442 -17.62 -28.44 10.29
CA GLN A 442 -18.25 -29.44 9.42
C GLN A 442 -18.73 -28.78 8.12
N ASP A 443 -18.44 -29.38 6.96
CA ASP A 443 -19.00 -28.94 5.67
C ASP A 443 -20.53 -29.13 5.63
N ARG A 444 -21.27 -28.14 6.12
CA ARG A 444 -22.72 -28.04 5.93
C ARG A 444 -23.02 -27.31 4.63
N SER A 445 -22.66 -27.91 3.50
CA SER A 445 -23.07 -27.55 2.12
C SER A 445 -22.72 -26.16 1.56
N GLY A 446 -22.47 -25.14 2.39
CA GLY A 446 -22.09 -23.78 1.95
C GLY A 446 -20.59 -23.54 1.81
N LEU A 447 -19.77 -24.30 2.55
CA LEU A 447 -18.30 -24.19 2.52
C LEU A 447 -17.66 -24.92 1.34
N ARG A 448 -18.36 -25.91 0.75
CA ARG A 448 -17.97 -26.57 -0.50
C ARG A 448 -17.69 -25.57 -1.64
N ILE A 449 -18.52 -24.53 -1.78
CA ILE A 449 -18.31 -23.50 -2.81
C ILE A 449 -17.00 -22.74 -2.57
N LEU A 450 -16.66 -22.45 -1.31
CA LEU A 450 -15.45 -21.70 -0.96
C LEU A 450 -14.17 -22.54 -1.12
N ALA A 451 -14.22 -23.83 -0.77
CA ALA A 451 -13.12 -24.77 -0.99
C ALA A 451 -12.88 -25.04 -2.48
N ASP A 452 -13.94 -25.26 -3.27
CA ASP A 452 -13.86 -25.48 -4.72
C ASP A 452 -13.40 -24.20 -5.46
N LEU A 453 -13.77 -23.00 -4.97
CA LEU A 453 -13.26 -21.71 -5.50
C LEU A 453 -11.77 -21.49 -5.17
N GLY A 454 -11.30 -21.97 -4.01
CA GLY A 454 -9.87 -21.98 -3.68
C GLY A 454 -9.07 -22.89 -4.62
N GLU A 455 -9.63 -24.03 -5.02
CA GLU A 455 -9.02 -24.93 -6.02
C GLU A 455 -9.01 -24.35 -7.45
N GLN A 456 -9.97 -23.47 -7.79
CA GLN A 456 -9.99 -22.82 -9.11
C GLN A 456 -8.89 -21.77 -9.32
N GLN A 457 -8.23 -21.26 -8.25
CA GLN A 457 -7.11 -20.34 -8.42
C GLN A 457 -5.90 -20.98 -9.12
N ASP A 458 -5.75 -22.31 -9.08
CA ASP A 458 -4.68 -23.02 -9.79
C ASP A 458 -4.89 -23.18 -11.30
N PHE A 459 -6.10 -22.92 -11.82
CA PHE A 459 -6.40 -23.14 -13.25
C PHE A 459 -5.91 -22.03 -14.20
N HIS A 460 -5.54 -20.86 -13.69
CA HIS A 460 -5.06 -19.76 -14.53
C HIS A 460 -3.65 -19.96 -15.10
N ARG A 461 -2.88 -20.94 -14.59
CA ARG A 461 -1.61 -21.36 -15.21
C ARG A 461 -1.79 -22.27 -16.45
N ALA A 462 -2.95 -22.89 -16.63
CA ALA A 462 -3.20 -23.83 -17.73
C ALA A 462 -3.94 -23.23 -18.95
N ALA A 463 -4.51 -22.03 -18.84
CA ALA A 463 -5.29 -21.39 -19.90
C ALA A 463 -4.44 -20.64 -20.99
N ARG A 464 -3.13 -20.91 -21.08
CA ARG A 464 -2.27 -20.40 -22.18
C ARG A 464 -2.26 -21.28 -23.44
N HIS A 465 -3.00 -22.39 -23.48
CA HIS A 465 -3.04 -23.29 -24.65
C HIS A 465 -4.36 -23.39 -25.40
N LEU A 466 -5.41 -22.66 -25.01
CA LEU A 466 -6.66 -22.55 -25.79
C LEU A 466 -6.92 -21.10 -26.21
N ARG A 467 -6.11 -20.63 -27.16
CA ARG A 467 -6.42 -19.43 -27.96
C ARG A 467 -5.89 -19.58 -29.38
N LEU A 468 -6.31 -20.66 -30.03
CA LEU A 468 -6.41 -20.78 -31.48
C LEU A 468 -7.76 -21.46 -31.72
N GLU A 469 -8.55 -20.86 -32.61
CA GLU A 469 -9.96 -21.16 -32.93
C GLU A 469 -11.01 -20.52 -32.00
N LEU A 470 -11.22 -19.21 -32.22
CA LEU A 470 -12.52 -18.61 -32.54
C LEU A 470 -12.31 -17.27 -33.26
#